data_AF-Q0HV39-F1
#
_entry.id   AF-Q0HV39-F1
#
_cell.length_a   1.000
_cell.length_b   1.000
_cell.length_c   1.000
_cell.angle_alpha   90.00
_cell.angle_beta   90.00
_cell.angle_gamma   90.00
#
_symmetry.space_group_name_H-M   'P 1'
#
loop_
_entity.id
_entity.type
_entity.pdbx_description
1 polymer ?
#
loop_
_entity_poly.entity_id
_entity_poly.type
_entity_poly.pdbx_seq_one_letter_code
_entity_poly.pdbx_strand_id
1 'polypeptide(L)'
;MKCSNFILLFLSIFLVACGGNSDTSNNPSPNTPTTGSSTGTLSIALSDAPMRGVTGVMLQLDELVMTDESNVQHHYSLQGQHVDLIDYQGSHSLKVVDGLTMPIGNYHNVYMSVIQGDGNNGCYVEDDQGIHAMQVQDGRIPLMDFAVVANQHHSFTAEIGLYMGLHQDQEHNYTLSHHGSWSVNNRYMGHLLGEVDPQWIAECETQHSAMLPINSEYMHLAYLYPNTVTSLTQMGDVNDAMSAGHISAIAVAPLRQDSAGNWYFEMGYLPEGTYRVDYSCLGDLDDPHRDDINSGLFSMFADAGTVTIDAGADGGSHTVMQCGRGNGGHHGG
;
A
#
# COMPACT_ATOMS: atom_id res chain seq x y z
N MET A 1 8.15 -25.68 68.72
CA MET A 1 6.87 -26.39 68.49
C MET A 1 6.91 -27.03 67.11
N LYS A 2 6.34 -28.22 67.01
CA LYS A 2 6.54 -29.29 66.02
C LYS A 2 6.46 -28.86 64.54
N CYS A 3 7.46 -29.28 63.76
CA CYS A 3 7.35 -29.56 62.33
C CYS A 3 6.34 -30.70 62.10
N SER A 4 5.52 -30.61 61.04
CA SER A 4 4.78 -31.75 60.51
C SER A 4 4.93 -31.80 58.99
N ASN A 5 5.49 -32.93 58.55
CA ASN A 5 5.56 -33.40 57.19
C ASN A 5 4.16 -33.53 56.57
N PHE A 6 4.04 -33.22 55.28
CA PHE A 6 3.05 -33.86 54.43
C PHE A 6 3.76 -34.44 53.21
N ILE A 7 3.88 -35.78 53.25
CA ILE A 7 4.32 -36.64 52.16
C ILE A 7 3.09 -36.86 51.27
N LEU A 8 3.20 -36.55 49.98
CA LEU A 8 2.25 -36.99 48.97
C LEU A 8 3.00 -37.86 47.95
N LEU A 9 2.39 -39.00 47.68
CA LEU A 9 2.96 -40.27 47.25
C LEU A 9 2.28 -40.67 45.93
N PHE A 10 3.07 -41.10 44.93
CA PHE A 10 2.72 -41.95 43.78
C PHE A 10 1.81 -41.30 42.70
N LEU A 11 1.91 -41.59 41.39
CA LEU A 11 2.21 -42.85 40.73
C LEU A 11 2.68 -42.60 39.26
N SER A 12 3.83 -43.13 38.89
CA SER A 12 4.36 -43.16 37.51
C SER A 12 3.86 -44.42 36.79
N ILE A 13 3.23 -44.29 35.62
CA ILE A 13 2.91 -45.44 34.76
C ILE A 13 3.88 -45.44 33.58
N PHE A 14 4.83 -46.37 33.63
CA PHE A 14 5.61 -46.83 32.49
C PHE A 14 4.76 -47.83 31.69
N LEU A 15 4.59 -47.60 30.38
CA LEU A 15 4.16 -48.64 29.45
C LEU A 15 5.40 -49.10 28.65
N VAL A 16 5.94 -50.23 29.09
CA VAL A 16 6.86 -51.06 28.31
C VAL A 16 6.01 -52.07 27.56
N ALA A 17 5.98 -51.97 26.23
CA ALA A 17 5.51 -53.04 25.36
C ALA A 17 6.73 -53.60 24.63
N CYS A 18 7.18 -54.78 25.07
CA CYS A 18 8.16 -55.61 24.40
C CYS A 18 7.44 -56.91 24.05
N GLY A 19 7.31 -57.19 22.75
CA GLY A 19 6.67 -58.40 22.24
C GLY A 19 7.14 -58.66 20.83
N GLY A 20 8.17 -59.51 20.69
CA GLY A 20 8.64 -60.01 19.41
C GLY A 20 8.01 -61.37 19.09
N ASN A 21 7.85 -61.67 17.81
CA ASN A 21 8.18 -62.98 17.26
C ASN A 21 8.49 -62.86 15.75
N SER A 22 9.42 -63.70 15.33
CA SER A 22 10.08 -63.84 14.02
C SER A 22 9.18 -64.32 12.89
N ASP A 23 9.37 -63.79 11.65
CA ASP A 23 9.87 -64.57 10.50
C ASP A 23 9.98 -63.77 9.18
N THR A 24 11.13 -63.94 8.54
CA THR A 24 11.44 -63.92 7.08
C THR A 24 11.10 -62.71 6.18
N SER A 25 12.19 -62.10 5.69
CA SER A 25 12.38 -61.44 4.38
C SER A 25 11.37 -60.37 3.96
N ASN A 26 11.74 -59.10 4.12
CA ASN A 26 11.95 -58.18 3.01
C ASN A 26 12.66 -56.91 3.50
N ASN A 27 13.57 -56.44 2.66
CA ASN A 27 14.49 -55.31 2.84
C ASN A 27 13.80 -54.06 3.43
N PRO A 28 14.18 -53.52 4.60
CA PRO A 28 13.72 -52.21 5.00
C PRO A 28 14.52 -51.18 4.21
N SER A 29 13.82 -50.48 3.30
CA SER A 29 14.26 -49.19 2.77
C SER A 29 14.80 -48.33 3.93
N PRO A 30 15.92 -47.60 3.77
CA PRO A 30 16.30 -46.62 4.77
C PRO A 30 15.10 -45.67 4.92
N ASN A 31 14.62 -45.50 6.15
CA ASN A 31 13.81 -44.35 6.51
C ASN A 31 14.67 -43.12 6.22
N THR A 32 14.52 -42.57 5.03
CA THR A 32 14.89 -41.18 4.76
C THR A 32 14.13 -40.36 5.80
N PRO A 33 14.80 -39.55 6.63
CA PRO A 33 14.08 -38.48 7.31
C PRO A 33 13.45 -37.67 6.17
N THR A 34 12.12 -37.67 6.08
CA THR A 34 11.44 -36.58 5.40
C THR A 34 11.88 -35.33 6.13
N THR A 35 12.88 -34.63 5.57
CA THR A 35 13.10 -33.22 5.82
C THR A 35 11.78 -32.56 5.44
N GLY A 36 10.87 -32.42 6.39
CA GLY A 36 9.76 -31.51 6.25
C GLY A 36 10.40 -30.16 5.99
N SER A 37 10.32 -29.70 4.75
CA SER A 37 10.79 -28.37 4.38
C SER A 37 10.08 -27.42 5.33
N SER A 38 10.83 -26.72 6.18
CA SER A 38 10.23 -25.73 7.05
C SER A 38 9.55 -24.68 6.19
N THR A 39 8.33 -24.30 6.56
CA THR A 39 7.52 -23.33 5.82
C THR A 39 7.19 -22.12 6.66
N GLY A 40 6.86 -21.03 5.99
CA GLY A 40 6.13 -19.88 6.55
C GLY A 40 4.84 -19.63 5.77
N THR A 41 4.15 -18.55 6.09
CA THR A 41 2.94 -18.13 5.38
C THR A 41 3.02 -16.68 4.92
N LEU A 42 2.39 -16.37 3.79
CA LEU A 42 2.36 -15.05 3.17
C LEU A 42 0.91 -14.60 2.94
N SER A 43 0.60 -13.36 3.31
CA SER A 43 -0.60 -12.65 2.87
C SER A 43 -0.24 -11.34 2.18
N ILE A 44 -0.99 -11.00 1.14
CA ILE A 44 -0.82 -9.77 0.37
C ILE A 44 -2.18 -9.10 0.26
N ALA A 45 -2.23 -7.80 0.56
CA ALA A 45 -3.39 -6.96 0.35
C ALA A 45 -3.14 -5.85 -0.68
N LEU A 46 -4.20 -5.29 -1.23
CA LEU A 46 -4.22 -4.13 -2.11
C LEU A 46 -4.96 -2.97 -1.44
N SER A 47 -4.44 -1.75 -1.59
CA SER A 47 -5.06 -0.48 -1.16
C SER A 47 -4.70 0.64 -2.16
N ASP A 48 -5.34 1.80 -2.03
CA ASP A 48 -5.30 2.91 -2.97
C ASP A 48 -5.66 4.28 -2.31
N ALA A 49 -5.41 5.37 -3.02
CA ALA A 49 -6.00 6.69 -2.85
C ALA A 49 -6.94 7.07 -4.03
N PRO A 50 -8.17 7.55 -3.75
CA PRO A 50 -9.18 7.84 -4.78
C PRO A 50 -8.75 8.93 -5.75
N MET A 51 -8.91 8.71 -7.06
CA MET A 51 -8.73 9.75 -8.06
C MET A 51 -10.06 10.42 -8.43
N ARG A 52 -10.07 11.76 -8.54
CA ARG A 52 -11.25 12.49 -9.04
C ARG A 52 -11.44 12.21 -10.53
N GLY A 53 -12.70 12.14 -10.97
CA GLY A 53 -13.04 11.96 -12.38
C GLY A 53 -13.19 10.48 -12.78
N VAL A 54 -12.89 9.56 -11.88
CA VAL A 54 -13.18 8.12 -12.05
C VAL A 54 -14.15 7.65 -10.98
N THR A 55 -15.03 6.71 -11.33
CA THR A 55 -16.01 6.08 -10.45
C THR A 55 -15.72 4.60 -10.19
N GLY A 56 -14.78 4.01 -10.93
CA GLY A 56 -14.23 2.68 -10.65
C GLY A 56 -12.86 2.52 -11.30
N VAL A 57 -11.95 1.81 -10.63
CA VAL A 57 -10.68 1.38 -11.23
C VAL A 57 -10.50 -0.10 -10.96
N MET A 58 -10.85 -0.90 -11.95
CA MET A 58 -10.92 -2.34 -11.83
C MET A 58 -9.60 -2.99 -12.28
N LEU A 59 -8.96 -3.71 -11.36
CA LEU A 59 -7.91 -4.66 -11.66
C LEU A 59 -8.49 -6.06 -11.83
N GLN A 60 -7.99 -6.79 -12.83
CA GLN A 60 -8.20 -8.22 -12.96
C GLN A 60 -6.87 -8.95 -12.72
N LEU A 61 -6.69 -9.52 -11.53
CA LEU A 61 -5.45 -10.16 -11.10
C LEU A 61 -5.34 -11.59 -11.63
N ASP A 62 -4.17 -11.96 -12.16
CA ASP A 62 -3.95 -13.26 -12.79
C ASP A 62 -3.10 -14.20 -11.92
N GLU A 63 -1.83 -13.85 -11.66
CA GLU A 63 -0.92 -14.66 -10.84
C GLU A 63 -0.07 -13.79 -9.90
N LEU A 64 0.28 -14.33 -8.73
CA LEU A 64 1.45 -13.89 -7.96
C LEU A 64 2.67 -14.66 -8.46
N VAL A 65 3.70 -13.95 -8.91
CA VAL A 65 4.97 -14.51 -9.37
C VAL A 65 6.09 -14.10 -8.42
N MET A 66 6.90 -15.08 -8.00
CA MET A 66 8.02 -14.89 -7.08
C MET A 66 9.21 -15.71 -7.55
N THR A 67 10.43 -15.17 -7.49
CA THR A 67 11.66 -15.92 -7.81
C THR A 67 12.41 -16.26 -6.54
N ASP A 68 12.73 -17.53 -6.31
CA ASP A 68 13.51 -17.94 -5.14
C ASP A 68 15.04 -17.73 -5.33
N GLU A 69 15.80 -17.94 -4.26
CA GLU A 69 17.27 -17.82 -4.25
C GLU A 69 18.00 -18.77 -5.23
N SER A 70 17.33 -19.83 -5.71
CA SER A 70 17.84 -20.73 -6.75
C SER A 70 17.49 -20.27 -8.16
N ASN A 71 16.91 -19.07 -8.30
CA ASN A 71 16.38 -18.49 -9.54
C ASN A 71 15.23 -19.31 -10.16
N VAL A 72 14.46 -20.02 -9.34
CA VAL A 72 13.24 -20.72 -9.78
C VAL A 72 12.04 -19.80 -9.57
N GLN A 73 11.24 -19.62 -10.63
CA GLN A 73 9.98 -18.89 -10.54
C GLN A 73 8.86 -19.78 -10.00
N HIS A 74 8.13 -19.22 -9.05
CA HIS A 74 6.93 -19.80 -8.44
C HIS A 74 5.73 -18.96 -8.89
N HIS A 75 4.68 -19.65 -9.31
CA HIS A 75 3.44 -19.04 -9.80
C HIS A 75 2.29 -19.49 -8.91
N TYR A 76 1.50 -18.53 -8.44
CA TYR A 76 0.31 -18.77 -7.66
C TYR A 76 -0.87 -18.06 -8.31
N SER A 77 -1.87 -18.83 -8.76
CA SER A 77 -3.04 -18.25 -9.43
C SER A 77 -3.89 -17.45 -8.47
N LEU A 78 -4.24 -16.24 -8.89
CA LEU A 78 -5.19 -15.32 -8.25
C LEU A 78 -6.60 -15.46 -8.86
N GLN A 79 -6.81 -16.49 -9.69
CA GLN A 79 -8.12 -16.91 -10.22
C GLN A 79 -8.86 -15.84 -11.04
N GLY A 80 -8.16 -14.87 -11.61
CA GLY A 80 -8.82 -13.77 -12.32
C GLY A 80 -9.62 -12.86 -11.40
N GLN A 81 -9.23 -12.75 -10.11
CA GLN A 81 -9.95 -11.95 -9.12
C GLN A 81 -10.04 -10.49 -9.56
N HIS A 82 -11.24 -9.92 -9.44
CA HIS A 82 -11.52 -8.52 -9.69
C HIS A 82 -11.38 -7.71 -8.40
N VAL A 83 -10.70 -6.56 -8.48
CA VAL A 83 -10.51 -5.62 -7.38
C VAL A 83 -10.80 -4.22 -7.89
N ASP A 84 -11.83 -3.57 -7.36
CA ASP A 84 -12.03 -2.14 -7.56
C ASP A 84 -11.18 -1.39 -6.54
N LEU A 85 -10.17 -0.65 -7.01
CA LEU A 85 -9.24 0.07 -6.14
C LEU A 85 -9.94 1.20 -5.37
N ILE A 86 -10.98 1.80 -5.95
CA ILE A 86 -11.72 2.88 -5.31
C ILE A 86 -12.44 2.39 -4.04
N ASP A 87 -12.63 1.09 -3.82
CA ASP A 87 -13.22 0.60 -2.58
C ASP A 87 -12.24 0.57 -1.39
N TYR A 88 -10.93 0.65 -1.61
CA TYR A 88 -9.91 0.31 -0.61
C TYR A 88 -8.98 1.47 -0.26
N GLN A 89 -9.59 2.55 0.21
CA GLN A 89 -8.90 3.81 0.40
C GLN A 89 -8.38 4.07 1.81
N GLY A 90 -7.32 4.89 1.90
CA GLY A 90 -6.76 5.31 3.19
C GLY A 90 -6.18 4.10 3.94
N SER A 91 -6.71 3.77 5.12
CA SER A 91 -6.27 2.55 5.83
C SER A 91 -6.97 1.26 5.39
N HIS A 92 -7.96 1.29 4.52
CA HIS A 92 -8.69 0.10 4.08
C HIS A 92 -7.91 -0.69 3.02
N SER A 93 -7.95 -2.02 3.09
CA SER A 93 -7.33 -2.88 2.06
C SER A 93 -8.12 -4.15 1.80
N LEU A 94 -7.91 -4.75 0.63
CA LEU A 94 -8.42 -6.07 0.26
C LEU A 94 -7.30 -7.08 0.25
N LYS A 95 -7.44 -8.15 1.05
CA LYS A 95 -6.52 -9.28 0.97
C LYS A 95 -6.78 -10.10 -0.29
N VAL A 96 -5.78 -10.19 -1.16
CA VAL A 96 -5.82 -10.93 -2.45
C VAL A 96 -5.05 -12.25 -2.39
N VAL A 97 -4.12 -12.36 -1.44
CA VAL A 97 -3.44 -13.62 -1.07
C VAL A 97 -3.60 -13.81 0.42
N ASP A 98 -4.13 -14.95 0.85
CA ASP A 98 -4.35 -15.24 2.28
C ASP A 98 -3.67 -16.52 2.74
N GLY A 99 -2.60 -16.37 3.52
CA GLY A 99 -1.94 -17.48 4.20
C GLY A 99 -1.26 -18.48 3.26
N LEU A 100 -0.77 -18.03 2.10
CA LEU A 100 -0.04 -18.86 1.15
C LEU A 100 1.16 -19.50 1.84
N THR A 101 1.16 -20.83 1.93
CA THR A 101 2.26 -21.58 2.56
C THR A 101 3.43 -21.68 1.58
N MET A 102 4.60 -21.24 2.02
CA MET A 102 5.81 -21.19 1.20
C MET A 102 7.01 -21.82 1.92
N PRO A 103 7.94 -22.46 1.20
CA PRO A 103 9.24 -22.84 1.75
C PRO A 103 9.96 -21.63 2.37
N ILE A 104 10.78 -21.87 3.38
CA ILE A 104 11.72 -20.83 3.85
C ILE A 104 12.70 -20.45 2.74
N GLY A 105 13.11 -19.18 2.72
CA GLY A 105 14.06 -18.68 1.73
C GLY A 105 13.85 -17.21 1.42
N ASN A 106 14.76 -16.66 0.62
CA ASN A 106 14.62 -15.30 0.09
C ASN A 106 13.92 -15.35 -1.27
N TYR A 107 13.00 -14.43 -1.48
CA TYR A 107 12.24 -14.28 -2.71
C TYR A 107 12.45 -12.87 -3.27
N HIS A 108 12.73 -12.81 -4.57
CA HIS A 108 12.98 -11.57 -5.30
C HIS A 108 12.22 -11.53 -6.63
N ASN A 109 12.22 -10.37 -7.29
CA ASN A 109 11.45 -10.14 -8.52
C ASN A 109 9.97 -10.50 -8.34
N VAL A 110 9.39 -10.04 -7.23
CA VAL A 110 8.02 -10.37 -6.84
C VAL A 110 7.05 -9.40 -7.52
N TYR A 111 5.99 -9.93 -8.13
CA TYR A 111 4.93 -9.11 -8.72
C TYR A 111 3.61 -9.88 -8.83
N MET A 112 2.51 -9.15 -8.88
CA MET A 112 1.23 -9.70 -9.36
C MET A 112 1.07 -9.38 -10.84
N SER A 113 0.79 -10.37 -11.68
CA SER A 113 0.37 -10.12 -13.06
C SER A 113 -1.12 -9.77 -13.12
N VAL A 114 -1.48 -9.02 -14.16
CA VAL A 114 -2.87 -8.65 -14.43
C VAL A 114 -3.29 -9.07 -15.84
N ILE A 115 -4.60 -9.20 -16.04
CA ILE A 115 -5.18 -9.31 -17.36
C ILE A 115 -5.37 -7.90 -17.91
N GLN A 116 -4.62 -7.56 -18.96
CA GLN A 116 -4.67 -6.25 -19.59
C GLN A 116 -6.05 -5.94 -20.19
N GLY A 117 -6.47 -4.68 -20.09
CA GLY A 117 -7.74 -4.22 -20.64
C GLY A 117 -7.75 -4.16 -22.17
N ASP A 118 -8.70 -4.82 -22.83
CA ASP A 118 -8.91 -4.72 -24.28
C ASP A 118 -10.21 -3.98 -24.67
N GLY A 119 -10.90 -3.42 -23.67
CA GLY A 119 -12.21 -2.77 -23.80
C GLY A 119 -13.40 -3.73 -23.68
N ASN A 120 -13.18 -5.04 -23.65
CA ASN A 120 -14.21 -6.06 -23.40
C ASN A 120 -13.89 -6.92 -22.18
N ASN A 121 -12.60 -7.17 -21.90
CA ASN A 121 -12.10 -7.96 -20.79
C ASN A 121 -10.87 -7.26 -20.16
N GLY A 122 -10.46 -7.73 -18.98
CA GLY A 122 -9.27 -7.23 -18.31
C GLY A 122 -9.52 -6.02 -17.43
N CYS A 123 -8.43 -5.33 -17.10
CA CYS A 123 -8.44 -4.12 -16.31
C CYS A 123 -9.17 -2.97 -17.03
N TYR A 124 -9.89 -2.14 -16.28
CA TYR A 124 -10.61 -1.00 -16.85
C TYR A 124 -10.76 0.15 -15.84
N VAL A 125 -11.01 1.33 -16.37
CA VAL A 125 -11.46 2.51 -15.62
C VAL A 125 -12.90 2.80 -15.98
N GLU A 126 -13.72 3.14 -14.99
CA GLU A 126 -15.07 3.66 -15.19
C GLU A 126 -15.10 5.15 -14.81
N ASP A 127 -15.69 5.98 -15.66
CA ASP A 127 -15.93 7.40 -15.43
C ASP A 127 -17.35 7.81 -15.88
N ASP A 128 -17.64 9.11 -15.93
CA ASP A 128 -18.96 9.61 -16.35
C ASP A 128 -19.26 9.40 -17.84
N GLN A 129 -18.26 9.06 -18.66
CA GLN A 129 -18.43 8.72 -20.07
C GLN A 129 -18.52 7.21 -20.32
N GLY A 130 -18.18 6.37 -19.34
CA GLY A 130 -18.42 4.92 -19.35
C GLY A 130 -17.19 4.11 -18.97
N ILE A 131 -17.07 2.91 -19.55
CA ILE A 131 -15.97 1.98 -19.27
C ILE A 131 -14.89 2.12 -20.34
N HIS A 132 -13.65 2.24 -19.89
CA HIS A 132 -12.46 2.44 -20.71
C HIS A 132 -11.43 1.36 -20.40
N ALA A 133 -10.81 0.81 -21.45
CA ALA A 133 -9.71 -0.12 -21.27
C ALA A 133 -8.58 0.52 -20.46
N MET A 134 -7.96 -0.27 -19.59
CA MET A 134 -6.77 0.14 -18.84
C MET A 134 -5.63 -0.86 -19.08
N GLN A 135 -4.46 -0.34 -19.44
CA GLN A 135 -3.22 -1.09 -19.40
C GLN A 135 -2.49 -0.85 -18.08
N VAL A 136 -1.90 -1.89 -17.52
CA VAL A 136 -0.93 -1.77 -16.42
C VAL A 136 0.47 -1.89 -17.01
N GLN A 137 1.40 -1.03 -16.61
CA GLN A 137 2.78 -1.07 -17.10
C GLN A 137 3.37 -2.48 -16.98
N ASP A 138 3.93 -2.99 -18.08
CA ASP A 138 4.47 -4.35 -18.22
C ASP A 138 3.49 -5.50 -17.86
N GLY A 139 2.21 -5.21 -17.63
CA GLY A 139 1.18 -6.13 -17.14
C GLY A 139 1.38 -6.60 -15.70
N ARG A 140 2.06 -5.79 -14.87
CA ARG A 140 2.51 -6.22 -13.54
C ARG A 140 2.35 -5.12 -12.49
N ILE A 141 2.08 -5.55 -11.27
CA ILE A 141 2.15 -4.72 -10.06
C ILE A 141 3.36 -5.20 -9.27
N PRO A 142 4.47 -4.44 -9.25
CA PRO A 142 5.68 -4.83 -8.54
C PRO A 142 5.45 -4.86 -7.03
N LEU A 143 6.10 -5.81 -6.36
CA LEU A 143 6.09 -5.95 -4.91
C LEU A 143 7.53 -6.02 -4.39
N MET A 144 7.69 -5.78 -3.09
CA MET A 144 8.96 -5.82 -2.41
C MET A 144 9.50 -7.25 -2.34
N ASP A 145 10.82 -7.37 -2.40
CA ASP A 145 11.52 -8.60 -2.06
C ASP A 145 11.31 -8.93 -0.57
N PHE A 146 11.29 -10.22 -0.23
CA PHE A 146 11.05 -10.66 1.14
C PHE A 146 11.73 -11.99 1.50
N ALA A 147 11.79 -12.27 2.80
CA ALA A 147 12.33 -13.53 3.32
C ALA A 147 11.26 -14.29 4.10
N VAL A 148 11.01 -15.55 3.70
CA VAL A 148 10.12 -16.45 4.42
C VAL A 148 10.88 -17.13 5.55
N VAL A 149 10.42 -16.90 6.78
CA VAL A 149 10.97 -17.48 8.00
C VAL A 149 10.05 -18.59 8.53
N ALA A 150 10.65 -19.66 9.07
CA ALA A 150 9.94 -20.84 9.55
C ALA A 150 8.88 -20.49 10.61
N ASN A 151 7.66 -20.98 10.42
CA ASN A 151 6.50 -20.78 11.30
C ASN A 151 6.13 -19.30 11.54
N GLN A 152 6.56 -18.38 10.68
CA GLN A 152 6.14 -16.98 10.72
C GLN A 152 5.07 -16.68 9.68
N HIS A 153 4.27 -15.66 9.97
CA HIS A 153 3.31 -15.06 9.06
C HIS A 153 3.87 -13.72 8.56
N HIS A 154 3.97 -13.58 7.25
CA HIS A 154 4.39 -12.35 6.58
C HIS A 154 3.16 -11.72 5.94
N SER A 155 2.99 -10.41 6.14
CA SER A 155 1.87 -9.66 5.59
C SER A 155 2.40 -8.40 4.92
N PHE A 156 2.07 -8.24 3.64
CA PHE A 156 2.38 -7.05 2.87
C PHE A 156 1.09 -6.39 2.37
N THR A 157 1.13 -5.08 2.20
CA THR A 157 0.13 -4.36 1.42
C THR A 157 0.84 -3.69 0.26
N ALA A 158 0.30 -3.85 -0.95
CA ALA A 158 0.66 -3.02 -2.09
C ALA A 158 -0.29 -1.82 -2.13
N GLU A 159 0.29 -0.63 -2.04
CA GLU A 159 -0.42 0.62 -2.24
C GLU A 159 -0.28 1.03 -3.70
N ILE A 160 -1.40 1.34 -4.34
CA ILE A 160 -1.45 1.81 -5.72
C ILE A 160 -1.99 3.22 -5.68
N GLY A 161 -1.15 4.25 -5.54
CA GLY A 161 -1.60 5.64 -5.51
C GLY A 161 -2.04 6.12 -6.89
N LEU A 162 -3.34 6.12 -7.17
CA LEU A 162 -3.87 6.48 -8.50
C LEU A 162 -3.50 7.89 -8.96
N TYR A 163 -3.37 8.89 -8.08
CA TYR A 163 -2.91 10.24 -8.47
C TYR A 163 -1.54 10.28 -9.11
N MET A 164 -0.67 9.37 -8.69
CA MET A 164 0.70 9.28 -9.20
C MET A 164 0.79 8.30 -10.36
N GLY A 165 -0.02 7.25 -10.34
CA GLY A 165 0.11 6.12 -11.27
C GLY A 165 -0.85 6.09 -12.44
N LEU A 166 -2.08 6.55 -12.27
CA LEU A 166 -3.11 6.47 -13.29
C LEU A 166 -3.10 7.74 -14.15
N HIS A 167 -3.10 7.54 -15.47
CA HIS A 167 -3.21 8.63 -16.42
C HIS A 167 -3.96 8.20 -17.67
N GLN A 168 -4.51 9.19 -18.37
CA GLN A 168 -5.12 9.00 -19.66
C GLN A 168 -4.07 9.15 -20.76
N ASP A 169 -4.05 8.23 -21.73
CA ASP A 169 -3.19 8.31 -22.89
C ASP A 169 -3.95 7.98 -24.19
N GLN A 170 -3.38 8.36 -25.34
CA GLN A 170 -4.05 8.19 -26.64
C GLN A 170 -3.98 6.76 -27.20
N GLU A 171 -3.07 5.92 -26.69
CA GLU A 171 -2.80 4.59 -27.23
C GLU A 171 -3.68 3.51 -26.58
N HIS A 172 -3.87 3.62 -25.27
CA HIS A 172 -4.51 2.64 -24.39
C HIS A 172 -5.74 3.17 -23.66
N ASN A 173 -6.08 4.44 -23.85
CA ASN A 173 -7.08 5.20 -23.10
C ASN A 173 -6.63 5.46 -21.67
N TYR A 174 -6.43 4.44 -20.84
CA TYR A 174 -5.82 4.58 -19.52
C TYR A 174 -4.59 3.69 -19.36
N THR A 175 -3.57 4.22 -18.68
CA THR A 175 -2.42 3.45 -18.23
C THR A 175 -2.19 3.65 -16.73
N LEU A 176 -2.05 2.54 -16.01
CA LEU A 176 -1.54 2.50 -14.65
C LEU A 176 -0.04 2.21 -14.70
N SER A 177 0.75 3.24 -14.43
CA SER A 177 2.21 3.12 -14.37
C SER A 177 2.68 2.53 -13.02
N HIS A 178 3.91 2.04 -12.99
CA HIS A 178 4.54 1.63 -11.73
C HIS A 178 4.84 2.82 -10.82
N HIS A 179 4.99 4.01 -11.40
CA HIS A 179 5.11 5.25 -10.64
C HIS A 179 3.83 5.43 -9.83
N GLY A 180 3.94 5.62 -8.51
CA GLY A 180 2.78 5.59 -7.61
C GLY A 180 2.40 4.23 -7.04
N SER A 181 3.06 3.13 -7.42
CA SER A 181 2.88 1.83 -6.77
C SER A 181 4.05 1.50 -5.85
N TRP A 182 3.76 1.05 -4.63
CA TRP A 182 4.76 0.50 -3.72
C TRP A 182 4.16 -0.62 -2.88
N SER A 183 5.00 -1.35 -2.15
CA SER A 183 4.51 -2.29 -1.16
C SER A 183 5.31 -2.17 0.12
N VAL A 184 4.65 -2.50 1.22
CA VAL A 184 5.19 -2.33 2.55
C VAL A 184 4.92 -3.56 3.40
N ASN A 185 5.82 -3.83 4.34
CA ASN A 185 5.60 -4.80 5.40
C ASN A 185 4.69 -4.22 6.47
N ASN A 186 3.56 -4.89 6.70
CA ASN A 186 2.53 -4.40 7.62
C ASN A 186 3.06 -4.27 9.04
N ARG A 187 4.14 -4.96 9.41
CA ARG A 187 4.81 -4.84 10.72
C ARG A 187 5.54 -3.51 10.93
N TYR A 188 5.96 -2.84 9.86
CA TYR A 188 6.84 -1.66 9.88
C TYR A 188 6.22 -0.46 9.15
N MET A 189 4.90 -0.32 9.24
CA MET A 189 4.15 0.74 8.57
C MET A 189 3.06 1.32 9.48
N GLY A 190 2.61 2.52 9.17
CA GLY A 190 1.47 3.16 9.79
C GLY A 190 0.62 3.92 8.77
N HIS A 191 -0.38 4.64 9.28
CA HIS A 191 -1.30 5.47 8.52
C HIS A 191 -1.20 6.92 9.01
N LEU A 192 -1.44 7.86 8.11
CA LEU A 192 -1.48 9.29 8.41
C LEU A 192 -2.91 9.81 8.22
N LEU A 193 -3.42 10.46 9.25
CA LEU A 193 -4.62 11.29 9.20
C LEU A 193 -4.21 12.75 9.40
N GLY A 194 -4.34 13.55 8.34
CA GLY A 194 -4.08 14.98 8.41
C GLY A 194 -5.36 15.75 8.55
N GLU A 195 -5.45 16.61 9.56
CA GLU A 195 -6.55 17.54 9.78
C GLU A 195 -6.15 18.93 9.28
N VAL A 196 -6.92 19.51 8.37
CA VAL A 196 -6.53 20.71 7.61
C VAL A 196 -7.37 21.90 8.04
N ASP A 197 -6.69 23.00 8.37
CA ASP A 197 -7.32 24.27 8.72
C ASP A 197 -8.18 24.79 7.54
N PRO A 198 -9.50 25.00 7.74
CA PRO A 198 -10.36 25.56 6.69
C PRO A 198 -9.89 26.92 6.15
N GLN A 199 -9.09 27.66 6.93
CA GLN A 199 -8.49 28.91 6.47
C GLN A 199 -7.50 28.67 5.31
N TRP A 200 -6.74 27.58 5.30
CA TRP A 200 -5.85 27.24 4.18
C TRP A 200 -6.64 26.99 2.90
N ILE A 201 -7.77 26.29 3.02
CA ILE A 201 -8.67 26.05 1.90
C ILE A 201 -9.10 27.40 1.30
N ALA A 202 -9.72 28.26 2.11
CA ALA A 202 -10.25 29.54 1.65
C ALA A 202 -9.16 30.48 1.07
N GLU A 203 -7.97 30.51 1.68
CA GLU A 203 -6.85 31.33 1.20
C GLU A 203 -6.29 30.81 -0.12
N CYS A 204 -6.13 29.50 -0.28
CA CYS A 204 -5.66 28.89 -1.52
C CYS A 204 -6.62 29.18 -2.67
N GLU A 205 -7.92 28.96 -2.46
CA GLU A 205 -8.95 29.24 -3.45
C GLU A 205 -9.02 30.73 -3.82
N THR A 206 -8.85 31.63 -2.84
CA THR A 206 -8.87 33.07 -3.09
C THR A 206 -7.66 33.49 -3.94
N GLN A 207 -6.47 32.99 -3.59
CA GLN A 207 -5.22 33.29 -4.29
C GLN A 207 -5.24 32.79 -5.74
N HIS A 208 -5.87 31.64 -6.00
CA HIS A 208 -5.92 31.02 -7.32
C HIS A 208 -7.25 31.18 -8.06
N SER A 209 -8.11 32.11 -7.61
CA SER A 209 -9.43 32.40 -8.21
C SER A 209 -9.43 32.70 -9.71
N ALA A 210 -8.28 33.12 -10.27
CA ALA A 210 -8.12 33.36 -11.70
C ALA A 210 -7.75 32.11 -12.53
N MET A 211 -7.36 31.01 -11.87
CA MET A 211 -6.91 29.76 -12.51
C MET A 211 -8.03 28.75 -12.70
N LEU A 212 -9.12 28.87 -11.93
CA LEU A 212 -10.24 27.95 -12.01
C LEU A 212 -11.08 28.20 -13.28
N PRO A 213 -11.31 27.19 -14.13
CA PRO A 213 -12.25 27.32 -15.24
C PRO A 213 -13.67 27.63 -14.73
N ILE A 214 -14.46 28.34 -15.54
CA ILE A 214 -15.85 28.67 -15.21
C ILE A 214 -16.63 27.36 -14.98
N ASN A 215 -17.29 27.24 -13.82
CA ASN A 215 -18.05 26.07 -13.37
C ASN A 215 -17.20 24.83 -13.03
N SER A 216 -15.91 24.99 -12.73
CA SER A 216 -15.11 23.94 -12.10
C SER A 216 -15.08 24.12 -10.57
N GLU A 217 -14.60 23.12 -9.85
CA GLU A 217 -14.32 23.21 -8.41
C GLU A 217 -12.85 22.88 -8.18
N TYR A 218 -12.25 23.50 -7.18
CA TYR A 218 -10.87 23.22 -6.77
C TYR A 218 -10.69 21.76 -6.40
N MET A 219 -9.46 21.30 -6.60
CA MET A 219 -9.05 19.97 -6.23
C MET A 219 -7.98 20.04 -5.16
N HIS A 220 -8.40 19.71 -3.95
CA HIS A 220 -7.57 19.81 -2.76
C HIS A 220 -6.79 18.51 -2.57
N LEU A 221 -5.46 18.59 -2.68
CA LEU A 221 -4.56 17.46 -2.49
C LEU A 221 -3.56 17.76 -1.37
N ALA A 222 -3.28 16.72 -0.59
CA ALA A 222 -2.17 16.67 0.35
C ALA A 222 -1.06 15.81 -0.25
N TYR A 223 0.18 16.25 -0.05
CA TYR A 223 1.36 15.63 -0.62
C TYR A 223 2.31 15.24 0.50
N LEU A 224 2.87 14.04 0.41
CA LEU A 224 3.87 13.54 1.34
C LEU A 224 5.23 13.53 0.66
N TYR A 225 6.24 14.07 1.34
CA TYR A 225 7.61 14.11 0.86
C TYR A 225 8.58 13.42 1.81
N PRO A 226 9.72 12.92 1.30
CA PRO A 226 10.81 12.48 2.17
C PRO A 226 11.32 13.64 3.03
N ASN A 227 11.81 13.34 4.23
CA ASN A 227 12.36 14.34 5.17
C ASN A 227 13.65 15.05 4.66
N THR A 228 14.14 14.71 3.47
CA THR A 228 15.17 15.50 2.76
C THR A 228 14.62 16.83 2.24
N VAL A 229 13.29 16.95 2.06
CA VAL A 229 12.61 18.20 1.75
C VAL A 229 12.50 19.06 3.01
N THR A 230 13.06 20.27 2.95
CA THR A 230 13.19 21.17 4.11
C THR A 230 12.39 22.47 3.99
N SER A 231 11.82 22.75 2.82
CA SER A 231 11.05 23.96 2.55
C SER A 231 10.12 23.79 1.34
N LEU A 232 9.06 24.60 1.30
CA LEU A 232 8.10 24.71 0.19
C LEU A 232 8.74 24.80 -1.20
N THR A 233 9.87 25.52 -1.36
CA THR A 233 10.53 25.68 -2.66
C THR A 233 11.22 24.42 -3.18
N GLN A 234 11.30 23.35 -2.39
CA GLN A 234 11.83 22.05 -2.79
C GLN A 234 10.72 21.03 -3.09
N MET A 235 9.47 21.36 -2.77
CA MET A 235 8.32 20.47 -2.94
C MET A 235 7.92 20.49 -4.42
N GLY A 236 8.01 19.32 -5.05
CA GLY A 236 7.70 19.07 -6.45
C GLY A 236 6.26 18.61 -6.65
N ASP A 237 5.76 18.69 -7.88
CA ASP A 237 4.49 18.06 -8.26
C ASP A 237 4.62 16.52 -8.29
N VAL A 238 3.61 15.79 -8.78
CA VAL A 238 3.69 14.31 -8.85
C VAL A 238 4.58 13.81 -9.98
N ASN A 239 5.23 14.67 -10.77
CA ASN A 239 6.00 14.20 -11.90
C ASN A 239 7.32 13.54 -11.49
N ASP A 240 7.66 12.41 -12.12
CA ASP A 240 8.94 11.73 -11.89
C ASP A 240 10.14 12.44 -12.53
N ALA A 241 9.90 13.17 -13.61
CA ALA A 241 10.93 13.86 -14.40
C ALA A 241 11.10 15.33 -13.97
N MET A 242 11.19 15.54 -12.66
CA MET A 242 11.29 16.86 -12.05
C MET A 242 12.54 17.64 -12.43
N SER A 243 12.38 18.96 -12.56
CA SER A 243 13.51 19.88 -12.63
C SER A 243 14.42 19.89 -11.40
N ALA A 244 15.66 20.31 -11.65
CA ALA A 244 16.67 20.48 -10.61
C ALA A 244 16.20 21.43 -9.50
N GLY A 245 16.13 20.91 -8.28
CA GLY A 245 15.76 21.68 -7.07
C GLY A 245 14.44 21.25 -6.45
N HIS A 246 13.58 20.55 -7.21
CA HIS A 246 12.34 19.97 -6.71
C HIS A 246 12.51 18.47 -6.43
N ILE A 247 11.68 17.96 -5.52
CA ILE A 247 11.61 16.55 -5.14
C ILE A 247 10.13 16.15 -5.25
N SER A 248 9.83 15.12 -6.04
CA SER A 248 8.47 14.61 -6.22
C SER A 248 7.89 14.06 -4.91
N ALA A 249 6.56 14.11 -4.81
CA ALA A 249 5.83 13.50 -3.71
C ALA A 249 5.94 11.97 -3.77
N ILE A 250 5.93 11.33 -2.62
CA ILE A 250 5.95 9.86 -2.49
C ILE A 250 4.57 9.27 -2.23
N ALA A 251 3.61 10.11 -1.85
CA ALA A 251 2.21 9.77 -1.69
C ALA A 251 1.35 11.03 -1.83
N VAL A 252 0.15 10.87 -2.38
CA VAL A 252 -0.82 11.94 -2.56
C VAL A 252 -2.19 11.46 -2.12
N ALA A 253 -2.91 12.30 -1.39
CA ALA A 253 -4.27 12.01 -0.96
C ALA A 253 -5.17 13.22 -1.16
N PRO A 254 -6.42 13.03 -1.61
CA PRO A 254 -7.35 14.13 -1.68
C PRO A 254 -7.89 14.48 -0.31
N LEU A 255 -8.11 15.77 -0.10
CA LEU A 255 -8.83 16.23 1.07
C LEU A 255 -10.32 15.92 0.91
N ARG A 256 -10.93 15.62 2.05
CA ARG A 256 -12.34 15.32 2.23
C ARG A 256 -12.90 16.26 3.27
N GLN A 257 -14.19 16.50 3.15
CA GLN A 257 -14.93 17.20 4.18
C GLN A 257 -15.85 16.23 4.92
N ASP A 258 -15.79 16.23 6.25
CA ASP A 258 -16.70 15.45 7.07
C ASP A 258 -18.09 16.11 7.17
N SER A 259 -19.02 15.43 7.85
CA SER A 259 -20.39 15.96 8.05
C SER A 259 -20.47 17.23 8.90
N ALA A 260 -19.41 17.57 9.64
CA ALA A 260 -19.30 18.77 10.46
C ALA A 260 -18.60 19.93 9.73
N GLY A 261 -18.11 19.70 8.50
CA GLY A 261 -17.40 20.69 7.70
C GLY A 261 -15.88 20.70 7.91
N ASN A 262 -15.33 19.76 8.67
CA ASN A 262 -13.89 19.66 8.91
C ASN A 262 -13.20 19.03 7.72
N TRP A 263 -12.04 19.57 7.34
CA TRP A 263 -11.24 19.08 6.23
C TRP A 263 -10.17 18.12 6.74
N TYR A 264 -10.05 16.96 6.08
CA TYR A 264 -9.04 15.97 6.43
C TYR A 264 -8.57 15.20 5.20
N PHE A 265 -7.44 14.52 5.31
CA PHE A 265 -6.97 13.54 4.33
C PHE A 265 -6.43 12.31 5.05
N GLU A 266 -6.42 11.17 4.35
CA GLU A 266 -5.85 9.93 4.85
C GLU A 266 -4.84 9.37 3.85
N MET A 267 -3.66 8.98 4.33
CA MET A 267 -2.66 8.24 3.57
C MET A 267 -2.35 6.95 4.32
N GLY A 268 -2.53 5.81 3.65
CA GLY A 268 -2.30 4.51 4.24
C GLY A 268 -0.92 3.94 3.96
N TYR A 269 -0.58 2.86 4.69
CA TYR A 269 0.50 1.95 4.32
C TYR A 269 1.85 2.66 4.09
N LEU A 270 2.11 3.67 4.90
CA LEU A 270 3.35 4.45 4.88
C LEU A 270 4.40 3.72 5.72
N PRO A 271 5.60 3.45 5.18
CA PRO A 271 6.71 2.92 5.98
C PRO A 271 6.96 3.79 7.22
N GLU A 272 7.44 3.18 8.30
CA GLU A 272 7.90 3.95 9.45
C GLU A 272 8.98 4.94 9.04
N GLY A 273 8.89 6.19 9.51
CA GLY A 273 9.79 7.22 9.06
C GLY A 273 9.31 8.63 9.34
N THR A 274 10.21 9.57 9.09
CA THR A 274 9.92 11.00 9.14
C THR A 274 9.68 11.50 7.73
N TYR A 275 8.63 12.29 7.57
CA TYR A 275 8.17 12.86 6.31
C TYR A 275 7.81 14.33 6.48
N ARG A 276 7.52 14.99 5.36
CA ARG A 276 6.99 16.35 5.35
C ARG A 276 5.71 16.40 4.55
N VAL A 277 4.73 17.14 5.04
CA VAL A 277 3.41 17.24 4.42
C VAL A 277 3.24 18.64 3.81
N ASP A 278 2.65 18.68 2.63
CA ASP A 278 2.27 19.89 1.93
C ASP A 278 0.84 19.81 1.42
N TYR A 279 0.30 20.95 0.99
CA TYR A 279 -1.07 21.09 0.52
C TYR A 279 -1.14 22.02 -0.71
N SER A 280 -1.99 21.67 -1.67
CA SER A 280 -2.41 22.54 -2.76
C SER A 280 -3.90 22.38 -3.08
N CYS A 281 -4.52 23.45 -3.57
CA CYS A 281 -5.87 23.44 -4.15
C CYS A 281 -5.88 23.28 -5.68
N LEU A 282 -4.71 23.13 -6.29
CA LEU A 282 -4.51 23.06 -7.74
C LEU A 282 -4.33 21.61 -8.24
N GLY A 283 -4.85 20.62 -7.51
CA GLY A 283 -4.63 19.21 -7.86
C GLY A 283 -5.21 18.78 -9.21
N ASP A 284 -6.10 19.56 -9.80
CA ASP A 284 -6.63 19.37 -11.15
C ASP A 284 -5.63 19.78 -12.25
N LEU A 285 -4.58 20.50 -11.87
CA LEU A 285 -3.50 20.96 -12.73
C LEU A 285 -2.20 20.18 -12.50
N ASP A 286 -2.24 19.12 -11.70
CA ASP A 286 -1.10 18.28 -11.34
C ASP A 286 -1.17 16.97 -12.14
N ASP A 287 -0.48 16.91 -13.26
CA ASP A 287 -0.44 15.76 -14.16
C ASP A 287 0.83 14.92 -13.87
N PRO A 288 0.70 13.61 -13.53
CA PRO A 288 1.86 12.75 -13.24
C PRO A 288 2.88 12.65 -14.39
N HIS A 289 2.52 13.04 -15.62
CA HIS A 289 3.42 13.00 -16.78
C HIS A 289 3.99 14.35 -17.19
N ARG A 290 3.66 15.44 -16.48
CA ARG A 290 4.11 16.78 -16.82
C ARG A 290 4.68 17.50 -15.61
N ASP A 291 5.81 18.16 -15.80
CA ASP A 291 6.35 19.11 -14.80
C ASP A 291 5.53 20.40 -14.89
N ASP A 292 4.44 20.45 -14.15
CA ASP A 292 3.46 21.53 -14.14
C ASP A 292 3.93 22.71 -13.30
N ILE A 293 4.83 22.48 -12.32
CA ILE A 293 5.51 23.55 -11.58
C ILE A 293 6.30 24.45 -12.54
N ASN A 294 7.13 23.88 -13.41
CA ASN A 294 7.92 24.69 -14.34
C ASN A 294 7.10 25.37 -15.43
N SER A 295 5.99 24.74 -15.82
CA SER A 295 5.06 25.37 -16.74
C SER A 295 4.34 26.58 -16.11
N GLY A 296 4.39 26.71 -14.79
CA GLY A 296 3.73 27.76 -14.01
C GLY A 296 2.22 27.55 -13.87
N LEU A 297 1.72 26.36 -14.21
CA LEU A 297 0.31 25.99 -14.08
C LEU A 297 -0.02 25.46 -12.68
N PHE A 298 0.96 24.85 -12.01
CA PHE A 298 0.81 24.30 -10.69
C PHE A 298 1.75 24.98 -9.69
N SER A 299 1.31 25.06 -8.43
CA SER A 299 2.18 25.46 -7.32
C SER A 299 1.69 24.86 -6.01
N MET A 300 2.65 24.61 -5.12
CA MET A 300 2.37 24.25 -3.75
C MET A 300 1.94 25.45 -2.92
N PHE A 301 0.96 25.27 -2.04
CA PHE A 301 0.35 26.36 -1.30
C PHE A 301 0.86 26.46 0.14
N ALA A 302 0.88 25.36 0.90
CA ALA A 302 1.17 25.44 2.33
C ALA A 302 1.85 24.20 2.93
N ASP A 303 3.06 24.44 3.43
CA ASP A 303 3.90 23.47 4.13
C ASP A 303 3.39 23.23 5.56
N ALA A 304 2.84 22.04 5.82
CA ALA A 304 2.36 21.62 7.13
C ALA A 304 3.49 21.21 8.08
N GLY A 305 4.71 21.07 7.57
CA GLY A 305 5.88 20.68 8.33
C GLY A 305 6.04 19.17 8.46
N THR A 306 6.81 18.79 9.46
CA THR A 306 7.29 17.40 9.61
C THR A 306 6.29 16.53 10.37
N VAL A 307 6.11 15.30 9.90
CA VAL A 307 5.36 14.23 10.58
C VAL A 307 6.24 13.00 10.72
N THR A 308 6.03 12.21 11.78
CA THR A 308 6.72 10.92 11.96
C THR A 308 5.67 9.83 12.04
N ILE A 309 5.74 8.88 11.10
CA ILE A 309 4.94 7.67 11.08
C ILE A 309 5.64 6.64 11.95
N ASP A 310 4.94 6.20 12.99
CA ASP A 310 5.36 5.08 13.84
C ASP A 310 4.60 3.82 13.42
N ALA A 311 5.26 2.67 13.37
CA ALA A 311 4.56 1.42 13.04
C ALA A 311 3.65 0.94 14.19
N GLY A 312 3.96 1.31 15.43
CA GLY A 312 3.37 0.73 16.63
C GLY A 312 3.91 -0.68 16.90
N ALA A 313 3.41 -1.30 17.97
CA ALA A 313 3.91 -2.61 18.41
C ALA A 313 3.63 -3.73 17.38
N ASP A 314 2.57 -3.61 16.59
CA ASP A 314 2.11 -4.62 15.66
C ASP A 314 2.00 -4.15 14.20
N GLY A 315 2.37 -2.89 13.92
CA GLY A 315 2.09 -2.27 12.64
C GLY A 315 0.72 -1.60 12.56
N GLY A 316 0.53 -0.74 11.57
CA GLY A 316 -0.75 -0.09 11.27
C GLY A 316 -1.17 0.97 12.28
N SER A 317 -0.24 1.60 13.00
CA SER A 317 -0.59 2.70 13.91
C SER A 317 -1.14 3.91 13.13
N HIS A 318 -2.04 4.68 13.75
CA HIS A 318 -2.58 5.90 13.16
C HIS A 318 -1.88 7.12 13.75
N THR A 319 -1.20 7.87 12.88
CA THR A 319 -0.58 9.16 13.21
C THR A 319 -1.52 10.29 12.83
N VAL A 320 -1.81 11.19 13.76
CA VAL A 320 -2.63 12.38 13.49
C VAL A 320 -1.73 13.62 13.40
N MET A 321 -1.91 14.40 12.33
CA MET A 321 -1.19 15.65 12.10
C MET A 321 -2.17 16.82 11.94
N GLN A 322 -1.87 17.96 12.58
CA GLN A 322 -2.59 19.21 12.34
C GLN A 322 -1.85 20.02 11.27
N CYS A 323 -2.54 20.32 10.16
CA CYS A 323 -2.04 21.14 9.07
C CYS A 323 -2.63 22.55 9.18
N GLY A 324 -1.78 23.55 9.38
CA GLY A 324 -2.21 24.93 9.63
C GLY A 324 -2.34 25.29 11.12
N ARG A 325 -3.20 26.24 11.47
CA ARG A 325 -3.25 26.85 12.82
C ARG A 325 -4.27 26.20 13.76
N GLY A 326 -4.63 24.94 13.51
CA GLY A 326 -5.20 24.03 14.52
C GLY A 326 -6.73 24.07 14.69
N ASN A 327 -7.49 24.36 13.65
CA ASN A 327 -8.97 24.25 13.66
C ASN A 327 -9.49 23.08 12.80
N GLY A 328 -8.65 22.12 12.44
CA GLY A 328 -8.91 21.10 11.41
C GLY A 328 -9.83 19.92 11.80
N GLY A 329 -10.32 19.84 13.04
CA GLY A 329 -11.20 18.75 13.48
C GLY A 329 -10.75 18.11 14.79
N HIS A 330 -11.42 17.05 15.22
CA HIS A 330 -11.02 16.18 16.34
C HIS A 330 -11.31 14.74 15.88
N HIS A 331 -10.52 14.22 14.96
CA HIS A 331 -10.63 12.84 14.46
C HIS A 331 -9.70 11.86 15.23
N GLY A 332 -8.97 12.35 16.24
CA GLY A 332 -8.22 11.51 17.18
C GLY A 332 -9.09 10.99 18.33
N GLY A 333 -9.57 9.75 18.21
CA GLY A 333 -10.21 8.98 19.29
C GLY A 333 -9.70 7.55 19.32
#